data_AF-A0A816HGF3-F1
#
_entry.id   AF-A0A816HGF3-F1
#
_cell.length_a   1.000
_cell.length_b   1.000
_cell.length_c   1.000
_cell.angle_alpha   90.00
_cell.angle_beta   90.00
_cell.angle_gamma   90.00
#
_symmetry.space_group_name_H-M   'P 1'
#
loop_
_entity.id
_entity.type
_entity.pdbx_description
1 polymer ?
#
loop_
_entity_poly.entity_id
_entity_poly.type
_entity_poly.pdbx_seq_one_letter_code
_entity_poly.pdbx_strand_id
1 'polypeptide(L)'
;MNNNNNQFDIYDELMSNDWNHSQAESEDGLVRYDQPPSYETFIRECFLKDRPALFTAKCGLMNDWSCLAEWLTEDRTKPNFDRLVQLYGCMIVPVTKCASNITEYGSDENKSTMRFDEFVQLWRDTATAAEYYCKDWHLQKMSDETKPLFYSIPVYFQSDWLNEKCLANNEDDFRFV
;
A
#
# COMPACT_ATOMS: atom_id res chain seq x y z
N MET A 1 -0.29 -42.77 16.96
CA MET A 1 -0.61 -41.36 17.24
C MET A 1 0.28 -40.53 16.31
N ASN A 2 -0.26 -40.21 15.13
CA ASN A 2 0.39 -39.40 14.11
C ASN A 2 0.01 -37.94 14.33
N ASN A 3 0.99 -37.04 14.31
CA ASN A 3 0.92 -35.74 13.64
C ASN A 3 2.23 -35.00 13.90
N ASN A 4 3.05 -34.83 12.87
CA ASN A 4 4.03 -33.74 12.72
C ASN A 4 4.78 -33.93 11.40
N ASN A 5 4.18 -33.59 10.25
CA ASN A 5 4.92 -33.56 8.97
C ASN A 5 4.42 -32.52 7.95
N ASN A 6 3.52 -31.59 8.31
CA ASN A 6 2.82 -30.78 7.29
C ASN A 6 3.35 -29.36 7.06
N GLN A 7 4.58 -29.05 7.50
CA GLN A 7 5.16 -27.70 7.35
C GLN A 7 6.41 -27.64 6.47
N PHE A 8 6.98 -28.80 6.10
CA PHE A 8 8.15 -28.87 5.22
C PHE A 8 7.78 -29.05 3.72
N ASP A 9 6.55 -29.43 3.40
CA ASP A 9 6.18 -29.79 2.02
C ASP A 9 5.94 -28.58 1.08
N ILE A 10 5.45 -27.44 1.58
CA ILE A 10 5.08 -26.31 0.71
C ILE A 10 6.28 -25.64 0.05
N TYR A 11 7.41 -25.50 0.76
CA TYR A 11 8.59 -24.85 0.19
C TYR A 11 9.24 -25.73 -0.88
N ASP A 12 9.26 -27.04 -0.69
CA ASP A 12 9.80 -27.98 -1.67
C ASP A 12 8.88 -28.10 -2.90
N GLU A 13 7.56 -27.97 -2.72
CA GLU A 13 6.58 -27.95 -3.81
C GLU A 13 6.66 -26.67 -4.66
N LEU A 14 6.89 -25.50 -4.04
CA LEU A 14 7.10 -24.23 -4.74
C LEU A 14 8.45 -24.15 -5.48
N MET A 15 9.44 -24.94 -5.06
CA MET A 15 10.78 -25.01 -5.65
C MET A 15 10.93 -26.15 -6.68
N SER A 16 9.89 -26.97 -6.89
CA SER A 16 9.90 -28.05 -7.86
C SER A 16 9.83 -27.49 -9.30
N ASN A 17 10.83 -27.81 -10.11
CA ASN A 17 11.12 -27.18 -11.42
C ASN A 17 10.18 -27.56 -12.58
N ASP A 18 8.99 -28.10 -12.34
CA ASP A 18 8.04 -28.45 -13.42
C ASP A 18 7.12 -27.27 -13.77
N TRP A 19 7.73 -26.19 -14.26
CA TRP A 19 7.02 -25.03 -14.83
C TRP A 19 6.61 -25.29 -16.28
N ASN A 20 5.70 -26.25 -16.49
CA ASN A 20 5.07 -26.42 -17.80
C ASN A 20 4.03 -25.31 -18.03
N HIS A 21 4.42 -24.32 -18.82
CA HIS A 21 3.57 -23.23 -19.27
C HIS A 21 2.49 -23.75 -20.23
N SER A 22 1.25 -23.78 -19.74
CA SER A 22 0.10 -23.61 -20.62
C SER A 22 -0.99 -22.85 -19.88
N GLN A 23 -1.23 -21.59 -20.27
CA GLN A 23 -2.52 -21.15 -20.80
C GLN A 23 -2.47 -19.67 -21.19
N ALA A 24 -3.31 -19.36 -22.17
CA ALA A 24 -3.35 -18.14 -22.98
C ALA A 24 -3.18 -16.84 -22.18
N GLU A 25 -2.19 -16.06 -22.61
CA GLU A 25 -1.92 -14.72 -22.12
C GLU A 25 -3.08 -13.80 -22.50
N SER A 26 -3.83 -13.31 -21.50
CA SER A 26 -4.65 -12.12 -21.68
C SER A 26 -3.74 -10.93 -21.98
N GLU A 27 -4.09 -10.12 -22.98
CA GLU A 27 -3.28 -9.03 -23.58
C GLU A 27 -2.66 -7.99 -22.63
N ASP A 28 -2.89 -8.03 -21.32
CA ASP A 28 -2.43 -7.01 -20.36
C ASP A 28 -1.51 -7.55 -19.25
N GLY A 29 -1.25 -8.86 -19.18
CA GLY A 29 -0.39 -9.48 -18.14
C GLY A 29 -0.86 -9.33 -16.68
N LEU A 30 -1.84 -8.47 -16.40
CA LEU A 30 -2.37 -8.15 -15.08
C LEU A 30 -3.44 -9.15 -14.64
N VAL A 31 -3.18 -9.89 -13.58
CA VAL A 31 -4.19 -10.77 -12.96
C VAL A 31 -5.15 -9.92 -12.14
N ARG A 32 -6.47 -10.15 -12.26
CA ARG A 32 -7.48 -9.42 -11.50
C ARG A 32 -8.24 -10.36 -10.58
N TYR A 33 -8.34 -9.99 -9.30
CA TYR A 33 -9.07 -10.74 -8.28
C TYR A 33 -10.30 -9.95 -7.83
N ASP A 34 -11.48 -10.38 -8.27
CA ASP A 34 -12.77 -9.89 -7.78
C ASP A 34 -13.21 -10.59 -6.48
N GLN A 35 -12.51 -11.64 -6.06
CA GLN A 35 -12.66 -12.36 -4.79
C GLN A 35 -11.26 -12.68 -4.24
N PRO A 36 -11.08 -12.83 -2.91
CA PRO A 36 -9.78 -13.15 -2.35
C PRO A 36 -9.28 -14.51 -2.87
N PRO A 37 -8.12 -14.59 -3.53
CA PRO A 37 -7.52 -15.88 -3.85
C PRO A 37 -7.07 -16.60 -2.57
N SER A 38 -6.77 -17.89 -2.66
CA SER A 38 -5.97 -18.50 -1.60
C SER A 38 -4.54 -17.94 -1.64
N TYR A 39 -3.82 -18.02 -0.51
CA TYR A 39 -2.41 -17.62 -0.45
C TYR A 39 -1.57 -18.36 -1.50
N GLU A 40 -1.73 -19.68 -1.60
CA GLU A 40 -1.03 -20.53 -2.56
C GLU A 40 -1.31 -20.12 -4.02
N THR A 41 -2.58 -19.83 -4.34
CA THR A 41 -2.96 -19.37 -5.67
C THR A 41 -2.30 -18.05 -6.01
N PHE A 42 -2.29 -17.09 -5.08
CA PHE A 42 -1.63 -15.81 -5.29
C PHE A 42 -0.12 -15.98 -5.50
N ILE A 43 0.53 -16.81 -4.69
CA ILE A 43 1.97 -17.05 -4.80
C ILE A 43 2.32 -17.70 -6.14
N ARG A 44 1.63 -18.78 -6.51
CA ARG A 44 1.94 -19.53 -7.75
C ARG A 44 1.62 -18.74 -9.01
N GLU A 45 0.49 -18.04 -9.04
CA GLU A 45 0.02 -17.38 -10.26
C GLU A 45 0.54 -15.96 -10.45
N CYS A 46 0.92 -15.29 -9.36
CA CYS A 46 1.40 -13.91 -9.39
C CYS A 46 2.84 -13.80 -8.90
N PHE A 47 3.09 -14.08 -7.63
CA PHE A 47 4.37 -13.79 -6.99
C PHE A 47 5.56 -14.50 -7.64
N LEU A 48 5.50 -15.82 -7.82
CA LEU A 48 6.58 -16.61 -8.42
C LEU A 48 6.78 -16.34 -9.92
N LYS A 49 5.73 -15.86 -10.58
CA LYS A 49 5.76 -15.53 -12.02
C LYS A 49 6.10 -14.07 -12.28
N ASP A 50 6.39 -13.29 -11.24
CA ASP A 50 6.57 -11.83 -11.30
C ASP A 50 5.44 -11.12 -12.06
N ARG A 51 4.21 -11.60 -11.86
CA ARG A 51 3.04 -11.14 -12.59
C ARG A 51 2.26 -10.16 -11.72
N PRO A 52 1.99 -8.93 -12.19
CA PRO A 52 1.24 -7.97 -11.43
C PRO A 52 -0.18 -8.47 -11.18
N ALA A 53 -0.72 -8.14 -10.01
CA ALA A 53 -2.06 -8.50 -9.60
C ALA A 53 -2.81 -7.28 -9.05
N LEU A 54 -4.09 -7.17 -9.39
CA LEU A 54 -5.01 -6.18 -8.88
C LEU A 54 -6.12 -6.86 -8.08
N PHE A 55 -6.14 -6.62 -6.76
CA PHE A 55 -7.30 -6.88 -5.93
C PHE A 55 -8.32 -5.75 -6.13
N THR A 56 -9.45 -6.06 -6.75
CA THR A 56 -10.45 -5.02 -7.06
C THR A 56 -11.26 -4.66 -5.82
N ALA A 57 -12.05 -3.58 -5.87
CA ALA A 57 -12.97 -3.21 -4.79
C ALA A 57 -13.98 -4.32 -4.45
N LYS A 58 -14.30 -5.23 -5.38
CA LYS A 58 -15.19 -6.38 -5.13
C LYS A 58 -14.53 -7.49 -4.33
N CYS A 59 -13.19 -7.54 -4.33
CA CYS A 59 -12.40 -8.54 -3.61
C CYS A 59 -12.69 -8.54 -2.11
N GLY A 60 -13.01 -7.37 -1.55
CA GLY A 60 -13.43 -7.24 -0.16
C GLY A 60 -12.33 -7.39 0.89
N LEU A 61 -11.08 -7.67 0.49
CA LEU A 61 -9.92 -7.79 1.38
C LEU A 61 -9.68 -6.57 2.28
N MET A 62 -10.03 -5.37 1.78
CA MET A 62 -9.78 -4.11 2.47
C MET A 62 -11.05 -3.54 3.12
N ASN A 63 -12.20 -4.23 3.06
CA ASN A 63 -13.49 -3.66 3.46
C ASN A 63 -13.56 -3.23 4.93
N ASP A 64 -12.77 -3.87 5.80
CA ASP A 64 -12.72 -3.60 7.23
C ASP A 64 -11.68 -2.52 7.59
N TRP A 65 -10.97 -1.95 6.61
CA TRP A 65 -10.03 -0.86 6.87
C TRP A 65 -10.80 0.42 7.20
N SER A 66 -10.57 0.98 8.38
CA SER A 66 -11.24 2.20 8.82
C SER A 66 -10.89 3.40 7.93
N CYS A 67 -9.72 3.40 7.26
CA CYS A 67 -9.40 4.43 6.27
C CYS A 67 -10.42 4.52 5.12
N LEU A 68 -11.05 3.42 4.71
CA LEU A 68 -12.07 3.48 3.65
C LEU A 68 -13.33 4.24 4.09
N ALA A 69 -13.69 4.15 5.37
CA ALA A 69 -14.84 4.84 5.93
C ALA A 69 -14.51 6.30 6.31
N GLU A 70 -13.29 6.53 6.78
CA GLU A 70 -12.86 7.82 7.32
C GLU A 70 -12.29 8.76 6.24
N TRP A 71 -11.59 8.22 5.25
CA TRP A 71 -10.79 9.04 4.31
C TRP A 71 -11.48 9.26 2.97
N LEU A 72 -12.58 8.55 2.70
CA LEU A 72 -13.34 8.68 1.46
C LEU A 72 -14.71 9.32 1.71
N THR A 73 -15.28 9.87 0.65
CA THR A 73 -16.70 10.30 0.64
C THR A 73 -17.62 9.09 0.83
N GLU A 74 -18.89 9.34 1.19
CA GLU A 74 -19.88 8.28 1.45
C GLU A 74 -20.06 7.33 0.24
N ASP A 75 -19.98 7.87 -0.98
CA ASP A 75 -20.02 7.12 -2.24
C ASP A 75 -18.68 6.45 -2.62
N ARG A 76 -17.62 6.68 -1.81
CA ARG A 76 -16.25 6.20 -1.98
C ARG A 76 -15.58 6.58 -3.31
N THR A 77 -16.03 7.66 -3.95
CA THR A 77 -15.47 8.08 -5.25
C THR A 77 -14.31 9.07 -5.12
N LYS A 78 -14.18 9.76 -3.99
CA LYS A 78 -13.19 10.82 -3.77
C LYS A 78 -12.67 10.82 -2.34
N PRO A 79 -11.48 11.40 -2.10
CA PRO A 79 -11.02 11.69 -0.74
C PRO A 79 -11.97 12.66 -0.02
N ASN A 80 -12.28 12.36 1.25
CA ASN A 80 -12.99 13.26 2.15
C ASN A 80 -11.98 14.20 2.83
N PHE A 81 -11.61 15.25 2.10
CA PHE A 81 -10.61 16.21 2.59
C PHE A 81 -11.02 16.93 3.87
N ASP A 82 -12.31 17.21 4.10
CA ASP A 82 -12.75 17.86 5.34
C ASP A 82 -12.48 16.94 6.54
N ARG A 83 -12.77 15.64 6.41
CA ARG A 83 -12.48 14.66 7.45
C ARG A 83 -10.97 14.45 7.65
N LEU A 84 -10.20 14.36 6.57
CA LEU A 84 -8.75 14.23 6.65
C LEU A 84 -8.09 15.44 7.33
N VAL A 85 -8.55 16.66 7.04
CA VAL A 85 -8.08 17.89 7.71
C VAL A 85 -8.46 17.90 9.19
N GLN A 86 -9.66 17.44 9.56
CA GLN A 86 -10.03 17.31 10.97
C GLN A 86 -9.14 16.33 11.73
N LEU A 87 -8.75 15.21 11.10
CA LEU A 87 -7.93 14.18 11.71
C LEU A 87 -6.45 14.57 11.80
N TYR A 88 -5.91 15.17 10.72
CA TYR A 88 -4.47 15.29 10.51
C TYR A 88 -4.00 16.70 10.14
N GLY A 89 -4.88 17.70 10.06
CA GLY A 89 -4.56 19.03 9.53
C GLY A 89 -3.35 19.71 10.17
N CYS A 90 -3.13 19.48 11.46
CA CYS A 90 -1.99 20.04 12.21
C CYS A 90 -0.68 19.27 12.02
N MET A 91 -0.69 18.10 11.38
CA MET A 91 0.52 17.30 11.16
C MET A 91 1.40 17.98 10.11
N ILE A 92 2.71 17.94 10.33
CA ILE A 92 3.70 18.38 9.35
C ILE A 92 3.95 17.21 8.40
N VAL A 93 3.73 17.43 7.11
CA VAL A 93 3.79 16.39 6.08
C VAL A 93 4.86 16.71 5.04
N PRO A 94 5.54 15.68 4.50
CA PRO A 94 6.46 15.84 3.38
C PRO A 94 5.70 16.15 2.08
N VAL A 95 6.11 17.21 1.38
CA VAL A 95 5.53 17.62 0.10
C VAL A 95 6.63 17.85 -0.92
N THR A 96 6.48 17.20 -2.07
CA THR A 96 7.34 17.40 -3.23
C THR A 96 6.66 18.33 -4.22
N LYS A 97 7.40 19.34 -4.69
CA LYS A 97 6.95 20.21 -5.77
C LYS A 97 7.30 19.60 -7.14
N CYS A 98 6.29 19.10 -7.83
CA CYS A 98 6.34 18.50 -9.15
C CYS A 98 6.18 19.56 -10.25
N ALA A 99 7.21 20.36 -10.55
CA ALA A 99 7.14 21.27 -11.70
C ALA A 99 7.48 20.53 -13.01
N SER A 100 6.73 20.80 -14.08
CA SER A 100 6.83 20.15 -15.40
C SER A 100 8.20 20.31 -16.10
N ASN A 101 9.06 21.19 -15.59
CA ASN A 101 10.31 21.59 -16.21
C ASN A 101 11.54 21.03 -15.48
N ILE A 102 11.34 20.23 -14.43
CA ILE A 102 12.41 19.68 -13.61
C ILE A 102 12.78 18.32 -14.19
N THR A 103 13.93 18.28 -14.87
CA THR A 103 14.47 17.08 -15.52
C THR A 103 15.26 16.19 -14.58
N GLU A 104 15.55 16.66 -13.35
CA GLU A 104 16.35 15.92 -12.39
C GLU A 104 15.45 15.20 -11.38
N TYR A 105 15.41 13.87 -11.53
CA TYR A 105 14.74 12.99 -10.59
C TYR A 105 15.45 13.05 -9.22
N GLY A 106 14.74 13.49 -8.19
CA GLY A 106 15.19 13.37 -6.80
C GLY A 106 16.02 14.53 -6.23
N SER A 107 16.02 15.72 -6.83
CA SER A 107 16.68 16.87 -6.18
C SER A 107 15.94 17.26 -4.89
N ASP A 108 16.68 17.27 -3.76
CA ASP A 108 16.16 17.58 -2.43
C ASP A 108 15.61 19.01 -2.34
N GLU A 109 15.98 19.89 -3.26
CA GLU A 109 15.49 21.27 -3.40
C GLU A 109 13.97 21.36 -3.63
N ASN A 110 13.34 20.28 -4.13
CA ASN A 110 11.91 20.23 -4.39
C ASN A 110 11.12 19.58 -3.24
N LYS A 111 11.82 19.07 -2.21
CA LYS A 111 11.21 18.49 -1.02
C LYS A 111 11.09 19.58 0.04
N SER A 112 9.89 19.71 0.56
CA SER A 112 9.59 20.63 1.65
C SER A 112 8.67 19.94 2.65
N THR A 113 8.41 20.61 3.76
CA THR A 113 7.38 20.19 4.70
C THR A 113 6.41 21.34 4.91
N MET A 114 5.13 21.02 5.06
CA MET A 114 4.08 22.00 5.40
C MET A 114 3.02 21.32 6.28
N ARG A 115 2.08 22.10 6.83
CA ARG A 115 0.94 21.49 7.51
C ARG A 115 0.04 20.78 6.49
N PHE A 116 -0.57 19.68 6.90
CA PHE A 116 -1.47 18.93 6.03
C PHE A 116 -2.68 19.77 5.59
N ASP A 117 -3.18 20.67 6.44
CA ASP A 117 -4.27 21.58 6.06
C ASP A 117 -3.86 22.59 4.97
N GLU A 118 -2.64 23.11 5.02
CA GLU A 118 -2.04 23.94 3.97
C GLU A 118 -1.90 23.15 2.65
N PHE A 119 -1.42 21.90 2.72
CA PHE A 119 -1.33 21.02 1.55
C PHE A 119 -2.71 20.78 0.90
N VAL A 120 -3.74 20.47 1.70
CA VAL A 120 -5.09 20.25 1.19
C VAL A 120 -5.66 21.50 0.51
N GLN A 121 -5.31 22.70 0.98
CA GLN A 121 -5.70 23.95 0.30
C GLN A 121 -5.07 24.05 -1.09
N LEU A 122 -3.77 23.74 -1.22
CA LEU A 122 -3.09 23.69 -2.54
C LEU A 122 -3.69 22.63 -3.46
N TRP A 123 -4.14 21.51 -2.91
CA TRP A 123 -4.71 20.41 -3.70
C TRP A 123 -6.16 20.66 -4.14
N ARG A 124 -6.89 21.50 -3.41
CA ARG A 124 -8.24 21.95 -3.79
C ARG A 124 -8.22 23.00 -4.90
N ASP A 125 -7.14 23.77 -5.01
CA ASP A 125 -6.94 24.70 -6.11
C ASP A 125 -6.47 23.94 -7.35
N THR A 126 -7.32 23.90 -8.38
CA THR A 126 -7.03 23.22 -9.66
C THR A 126 -5.79 23.75 -10.38
N ALA A 127 -5.39 25.00 -10.10
CA ALA A 127 -4.18 25.58 -10.68
C ALA A 127 -2.90 24.96 -10.11
N THR A 128 -2.94 24.45 -8.88
CA THR A 128 -1.77 23.96 -8.13
C THR A 128 -1.83 22.48 -7.76
N ALA A 129 -2.99 21.82 -7.88
CA ALA A 129 -3.17 20.43 -7.45
C ALA A 129 -2.18 19.43 -8.08
N ALA A 130 -1.81 19.63 -9.35
CA ALA A 130 -0.84 18.79 -10.04
C ALA A 130 0.63 19.15 -9.74
N GLU A 131 0.88 20.28 -9.09
CA GLU A 131 2.22 20.80 -8.78
C GLU A 131 2.75 20.28 -7.44
N TYR A 132 1.88 19.82 -6.53
CA TYR A 132 2.29 19.39 -5.19
C TYR A 132 1.85 17.96 -4.91
N TYR A 133 2.80 17.13 -4.46
CA TYR A 133 2.56 15.73 -4.11
C TYR A 133 3.02 15.45 -2.68
N CYS A 134 2.07 15.08 -1.81
CA CYS A 134 2.36 14.55 -0.49
C CYS A 134 2.81 13.09 -0.63
N LYS A 135 4.11 12.84 -0.47
CA LYS A 135 4.77 11.55 -0.72
C LYS A 135 5.64 11.18 0.48
N ASP A 136 5.76 9.88 0.73
CA ASP A 136 6.61 9.33 1.81
C ASP A 136 6.13 9.80 3.21
N TRP A 137 4.82 10.04 3.35
CA TRP A 137 4.22 10.39 4.64
C TRP A 137 3.99 9.14 5.49
N HIS A 138 4.94 8.83 6.37
CA HIS A 138 4.84 7.75 7.37
C HIS A 138 3.80 8.08 8.47
N LEU A 139 2.53 8.17 8.09
CA LEU A 139 1.44 8.61 8.96
C LEU A 139 1.35 7.75 10.22
N GLN A 140 1.46 6.42 10.08
CA GLN A 140 1.36 5.52 11.23
C GLN A 140 2.46 5.75 12.27
N LYS A 141 3.72 5.93 11.84
CA LYS A 141 4.86 6.25 12.71
C LYS A 141 4.77 7.64 13.33
N MET A 142 4.21 8.62 12.61
CA MET A 142 4.01 9.97 13.14
C MET A 142 2.77 10.09 14.04
N SER A 143 1.87 9.10 13.98
CA SER A 143 0.68 9.04 14.82
C SER A 143 0.97 8.45 16.20
N ASP A 144 0.09 8.73 17.15
CA ASP A 144 0.12 8.14 18.48
C ASP A 144 -0.04 6.61 18.40
N GLU A 145 0.96 5.86 18.88
CA GLU A 145 0.98 4.39 18.89
C GLU A 145 -0.18 3.77 19.66
N THR A 146 -0.86 4.54 20.53
CA THR A 146 -2.06 4.09 21.24
C THR A 146 -3.31 4.10 20.38
N LYS A 147 -3.28 4.73 19.20
CA LYS A 147 -4.40 4.73 18.26
C LYS A 147 -4.43 3.45 17.44
N PRO A 148 -5.63 2.92 17.13
CA PRO A 148 -5.75 1.77 16.24
C PRO A 148 -5.23 2.11 14.84
N LEU A 149 -4.66 1.10 14.17
CA LEU A 149 -4.25 1.21 12.78
C LEU A 149 -5.46 1.53 11.89
N PHE A 150 -5.24 2.33 10.84
CA PHE A 150 -6.27 2.67 9.86
C PHE A 150 -6.40 1.64 8.72
N TYR A 151 -5.49 0.67 8.67
CA TYR A 151 -5.51 -0.47 7.77
C TYR A 151 -4.85 -1.70 8.43
N SER A 152 -4.99 -2.86 7.81
CA SER A 152 -4.29 -4.10 8.17
C SER A 152 -3.50 -4.64 6.99
N ILE A 153 -2.37 -5.30 7.24
CA ILE A 153 -1.57 -5.92 6.18
C ILE A 153 -2.31 -7.16 5.65
N PRO A 154 -2.66 -7.23 4.35
CA PRO A 154 -3.28 -8.41 3.76
C PRO A 154 -2.39 -9.65 3.94
N VAL A 155 -2.99 -10.82 4.13
CA VAL A 155 -2.28 -12.09 4.42
C VAL A 155 -1.14 -12.40 3.45
N TYR A 156 -1.27 -12.00 2.18
CA TYR A 156 -0.27 -12.22 1.14
C TYR A 156 1.05 -11.45 1.36
N PHE A 157 1.03 -10.41 2.19
CA PHE A 157 2.15 -9.51 2.45
C PHE A 157 2.62 -9.54 3.91
N GLN A 158 2.13 -10.50 4.71
CA GLN A 158 2.47 -10.59 6.14
C GLN A 158 3.89 -11.11 6.39
N SER A 159 4.45 -11.88 5.46
CA SER A 159 5.82 -12.40 5.54
C SER A 159 6.85 -11.32 5.20
N ASP A 160 6.93 -10.28 6.04
CA ASP A 160 7.80 -9.12 5.85
C ASP A 160 8.90 -9.08 6.93
N TRP A 161 9.95 -9.87 6.67
CA TRP A 161 11.10 -9.99 7.59
C TRP A 161 11.80 -8.65 7.85
N LEU A 162 11.74 -7.70 6.91
CA LEU A 162 12.39 -6.39 7.06
C LEU A 162 11.63 -5.54 8.07
N ASN A 163 10.32 -5.46 7.93
CA ASN A 163 9.48 -4.77 8.93
C ASN A 163 9.57 -5.44 10.30
N GLU A 164 9.52 -6.77 10.37
CA GLU A 164 9.64 -7.50 11.64
C GLU A 164 10.95 -7.15 12.36
N LYS A 165 12.07 -7.12 11.63
CA LYS A 165 13.39 -6.77 12.16
C LYS A 165 13.44 -5.30 12.61
N CYS A 166 12.99 -4.36 11.79
CA CYS A 166 13.09 -2.94 12.09
C CYS A 166 12.19 -2.54 13.26
N LEU A 167 10.98 -3.10 13.36
CA LEU A 167 10.10 -2.92 14.52
C LEU A 167 10.73 -3.47 15.80
N ALA A 168 11.33 -4.66 15.76
CA ALA A 168 12.00 -5.26 16.93
C ALA A 168 13.17 -4.41 17.44
N ASN A 169 13.83 -3.65 16.55
CA ASN A 169 14.96 -2.80 16.88
C ASN A 169 14.57 -1.33 17.18
N ASN A 170 13.27 -0.98 17.13
CA ASN A 170 12.79 0.38 17.23
C ASN A 170 13.46 1.33 16.20
N GLU A 171 13.62 0.82 14.97
CA GLU A 171 14.16 1.55 13.82
C GLU A 171 13.02 2.22 13.02
N ASP A 172 13.01 2.06 11.69
CA ASP A 172 11.96 2.58 10.83
C ASP A 172 10.77 1.62 10.68
N ASP A 173 9.65 2.13 10.16
CA ASP A 173 8.54 1.28 9.71
C ASP A 173 8.47 1.28 8.19
N PHE A 174 8.98 0.21 7.58
CA PHE A 174 8.84 -0.05 6.13
C PHE A 174 7.45 -0.58 5.78
N ARG A 175 6.43 -0.31 6.61
CA ARG A 175 5.04 -0.62 6.31
C ARG A 175 4.60 0.24 5.12
N PHE A 176 3.49 -0.12 4.50
CA PHE A 176 2.97 0.65 3.37
C PHE A 176 2.79 2.13 3.78
N VAL A 177 3.45 3.02 3.02
CA VAL A 177 3.49 4.49 3.17
C VAL A 177 2.54 5.15 2.17
#